data_AF-A0ABD5DXL0-F1
#
_entry.id   AF-A0ABD5DXL0-F1
#
_cell.length_a   1.000
_cell.length_b   1.000
_cell.length_c   1.000
_cell.angle_alpha   90.00
_cell.angle_beta   90.00
_cell.angle_gamma   90.00
#
_symmetry.space_group_name_H-M   'P 1'
#
loop_
_entity.id
_entity.type
_entity.pdbx_description
1 polymer ?
#
loop_
_entity_poly.entity_id
_entity_poly.type
_entity_poly.pdbx_seq_one_letter_code
_entity_poly.pdbx_strand_id
1 'polypeptide(L)'
;IDPREPLDTIMITGRGQNPQEGMAVVDWLRLAAPHARRIVSICGGAMLLAQTGLLDGRRATTHWKLLETMQAEFPQIRVEGGPLYIQDEHIWT
;
A
#
# COMPACT_ATOMS: atom_id res chain seq x y z
N ILE A 1 -8.56 12.53 -10.48
CA ILE A 1 -8.90 11.28 -11.20
C ILE A 1 -10.08 10.69 -10.46
N ASP A 2 -11.18 10.35 -11.15
CA ASP A 2 -12.31 9.71 -10.50
C ASP A 2 -11.86 8.31 -10.02
N PRO A 3 -11.88 8.00 -8.72
CA PRO A 3 -11.45 6.70 -8.22
C PRO A 3 -12.35 5.55 -8.70
N ARG A 4 -13.54 5.83 -9.25
CA ARG A 4 -14.53 4.79 -9.61
C ARG A 4 -14.44 4.35 -11.07
N GLU A 5 -13.62 5.02 -11.88
CA GLU A 5 -13.35 4.57 -13.25
C GLU A 5 -12.44 3.33 -13.24
N PRO A 6 -12.59 2.40 -14.20
CA PRO A 6 -11.69 1.25 -14.30
C PRO A 6 -10.22 1.69 -14.50
N LEU A 7 -9.32 1.13 -13.70
CA LEU A 7 -7.89 1.40 -13.75
C LEU A 7 -7.12 0.11 -14.01
N ASP A 8 -6.16 0.14 -14.94
CA ASP A 8 -5.30 -1.04 -15.12
C ASP A 8 -4.33 -1.22 -13.95
N THR A 9 -3.66 -0.13 -13.55
CA THR A 9 -2.65 -0.16 -12.50
C THR A 9 -2.70 1.11 -11.67
N ILE A 10 -2.69 0.96 -10.35
CA ILE A 10 -2.42 2.05 -9.39
C ILE A 10 -1.00 1.86 -8.86
N MET A 11 -0.18 2.91 -8.90
CA MET A 11 1.18 2.88 -8.35
C MET A 11 1.36 3.99 -7.31
N ILE A 12 1.77 3.60 -6.09
CA ILE A 12 1.97 4.47 -4.93
C ILE A 12 3.47 4.59 -4.68
N THR A 13 4.05 5.74 -4.98
CA THR A 13 5.51 5.94 -4.99
C THR A 13 6.06 6.62 -3.73
N GLY A 14 5.21 6.95 -2.75
CA GLY A 14 5.62 7.64 -1.53
C GLY A 14 4.49 7.84 -0.52
N ARG A 15 4.76 8.58 0.57
CA ARG A 15 3.83 8.81 1.70
C ARG A 15 3.10 10.17 1.67
N GLY A 16 3.31 10.99 0.64
CA GLY A 16 2.93 12.41 0.64
C GLY A 16 3.94 13.28 1.39
N GLN A 17 3.80 14.60 1.29
CA GLN A 17 4.68 15.58 1.97
C GLN A 17 4.28 15.83 3.42
N ASN A 18 3.02 15.55 3.76
CA ASN A 18 2.45 15.74 5.09
C ASN A 18 1.33 14.71 5.37
N PRO A 19 0.88 14.58 6.63
CA PRO A 19 -0.16 13.62 7.01
C PRO A 19 -1.50 13.83 6.27
N GLN A 20 -1.89 15.08 6.00
CA GLN A 20 -3.14 15.40 5.32
C GLN A 20 -3.14 14.88 3.88
N GLU A 21 -2.05 15.08 3.14
CA GLU A 21 -1.86 14.51 1.80
C GLU A 21 -1.86 12.98 1.83
N GLY A 22 -1.17 12.38 2.80
CA GLY A 22 -1.16 10.93 2.98
C GLY A 22 -2.56 10.37 3.19
N MET A 23 -3.36 11.00 4.06
CA MET A 23 -4.75 10.62 4.31
C MET A 23 -5.64 10.78 3.06
N ALA A 24 -5.50 11.88 2.32
CA ALA A 24 -6.25 12.08 1.08
C ALA A 24 -5.96 10.98 0.05
N VAL A 25 -4.71 10.51 -0.02
CA VAL A 25 -4.33 9.35 -0.86
C VAL A 25 -4.94 8.06 -0.32
N VAL A 26 -4.92 7.81 0.99
CA VAL A 26 -5.53 6.63 1.61
C VAL A 26 -7.03 6.56 1.30
N ASP A 27 -7.75 7.67 1.44
CA ASP A 27 -9.18 7.74 1.16
C ASP A 27 -9.47 7.52 -0.32
N TRP A 28 -8.65 8.09 -1.21
CA TRP A 28 -8.75 7.84 -2.64
C TRP A 28 -8.49 6.36 -2.99
N LEU A 29 -7.47 5.73 -2.37
CA LEU A 29 -7.14 4.32 -2.59
C LEU A 29 -8.26 3.37 -2.16
N ARG A 30 -8.94 3.65 -1.03
CA ARG A 30 -10.09 2.85 -0.58
C ARG A 30 -11.20 2.82 -1.62
N LEU A 31 -11.42 3.94 -2.31
CA LEU A 31 -12.41 4.05 -3.37
C LEU A 31 -11.92 3.43 -4.69
N ALA A 32 -10.63 3.56 -5.00
CA ALA A 32 -10.07 3.15 -6.29
C ALA A 32 -9.67 1.68 -6.38
N ALA A 33 -9.26 1.06 -5.27
CA ALA A 33 -8.76 -0.30 -5.24
C ALA A 33 -9.73 -1.35 -5.83
N PRO A 34 -11.06 -1.29 -5.58
CA PRO A 34 -12.01 -2.24 -6.20
C PRO A 34 -12.09 -2.15 -7.73
N HIS A 35 -11.65 -1.03 -8.32
CA HIS A 35 -11.70 -0.78 -9.75
C HIS A 35 -10.35 -0.97 -10.44
N ALA A 36 -9.30 -1.36 -9.70
CA ALA A 36 -7.95 -1.52 -10.20
C ALA A 36 -7.62 -3.00 -10.46
N ARG A 37 -7.08 -3.31 -11.65
CA ARG A 37 -6.58 -4.67 -11.94
C ARG A 37 -5.31 -5.02 -11.16
N ARG A 38 -4.48 -4.02 -10.83
CA ARG A 38 -3.25 -4.17 -10.04
C ARG A 38 -2.99 -2.95 -9.17
N ILE A 39 -2.48 -3.18 -7.97
CA ILE A 39 -2.00 -2.13 -7.06
C ILE A 39 -0.52 -2.39 -6.75
N VAL A 40 0.30 -1.36 -6.86
CA VAL A 40 1.74 -1.42 -6.61
C VAL A 40 2.12 -0.33 -5.63
N SER A 41 2.92 -0.65 -4.62
CA SER A 41 3.56 0.34 -3.77
C SER A 41 5.07 0.25 -3.87
N ILE A 42 5.75 1.37 -3.67
CA ILE A 42 7.21 1.44 -3.65
C ILE A 42 7.64 2.13 -2.36
N CYS A 43 8.67 1.57 -1.71
CA CYS A 43 9.31 2.19 -0.56
C CYS A 43 8.28 2.48 0.55
N GLY A 44 8.15 3.74 0.99
CA GLY A 44 7.19 4.14 2.01
C GLY A 44 5.73 4.13 1.55
N GLY A 45 5.45 3.99 0.26
CA GLY A 45 4.07 3.90 -0.27
C GLY A 45 3.28 2.74 0.33
N ALA A 46 3.97 1.66 0.71
CA ALA A 46 3.38 0.52 1.40
C ALA A 46 2.70 0.92 2.73
N MET A 47 3.15 1.98 3.40
CA MET A 47 2.51 2.48 4.62
C MET A 47 1.14 3.12 4.35
N LEU A 48 0.97 3.77 3.20
CA LEU A 48 -0.35 4.28 2.82
C LEU A 48 -1.26 3.12 2.43
N LEU A 49 -0.74 2.14 1.70
CA LEU A 49 -1.49 0.94 1.35
C LEU A 49 -1.91 0.14 2.59
N ALA A 50 -1.06 0.02 3.60
CA ALA A 50 -1.38 -0.60 4.89
C ALA A 50 -2.54 0.10 5.60
N GLN A 51 -2.56 1.44 5.64
CA GLN A 51 -3.62 2.23 6.25
C GLN A 51 -5.01 2.04 5.61
N THR A 52 -5.06 1.55 4.37
CA THR A 52 -6.34 1.21 3.72
C THR A 52 -6.97 -0.07 4.26
N GLY A 53 -6.19 -0.95 4.91
CA GLY A 53 -6.58 -2.31 5.29
C GLY A 53 -6.45 -3.33 4.15
N LEU A 54 -6.06 -2.93 2.93
CA LEU A 54 -5.96 -3.83 1.77
C LEU A 54 -4.86 -4.90 1.93
N LEU A 55 -3.92 -4.70 2.85
CA LEU A 55 -2.84 -5.64 3.15
C LEU A 55 -3.16 -6.57 4.34
N ASP A 56 -4.32 -6.42 4.98
CA ASP A 56 -4.67 -7.24 6.15
C ASP A 56 -4.73 -8.73 5.77
N GLY A 57 -4.02 -9.57 6.52
CA GLY A 57 -3.89 -11.00 6.26
C GLY A 57 -2.95 -11.38 5.11
N ARG A 58 -2.35 -10.41 4.40
CA ARG A 58 -1.47 -10.62 3.26
C ARG A 58 0.01 -10.53 3.62
N ARG A 59 0.84 -11.05 2.72
CA ARG A 59 2.29 -10.84 2.75
C ARG A 59 2.63 -9.50 2.11
N ALA A 60 3.49 -8.72 2.76
CA ALA A 60 3.94 -7.45 2.23
C ALA A 60 5.37 -7.15 2.65
N THR A 61 6.06 -6.33 1.85
CA THR A 61 7.33 -5.72 2.24
C THR A 61 7.22 -4.20 2.12
N THR A 62 8.27 -3.49 2.52
CA THR A 62 8.33 -2.01 2.46
C THR A 62 9.80 -1.59 2.42
N HIS A 63 10.06 -0.30 2.42
CA HIS A 63 11.41 0.20 2.66
C HIS A 63 11.98 -0.42 3.94
N TRP A 64 13.22 -0.92 3.89
CA TRP A 64 13.85 -1.65 5.01
C TRP A 64 13.79 -0.90 6.36
N LYS A 65 13.91 0.43 6.36
CA LYS A 65 13.77 1.27 7.57
C LYS A 65 12.36 1.27 8.20
N LEU A 66 11.34 0.83 7.48
CA LEU A 66 9.94 0.88 7.89
C LEU A 66 9.36 -0.50 8.19
N LEU A 67 10.12 -1.59 8.03
CA LEU A 67 9.63 -2.95 8.25
C LEU A 67 9.07 -3.13 9.67
N GLU A 68 9.85 -2.74 10.68
CA GLU A 68 9.46 -2.84 12.09
C GLU A 68 8.26 -1.94 12.41
N THR A 69 8.27 -0.71 11.89
CA THR A 69 7.14 0.23 12.05
C THR A 69 5.86 -0.33 11.45
N MET A 70 5.92 -0.86 10.22
CA MET A 70 4.77 -1.42 9.53
C MET A 70 4.22 -2.63 10.29
N GLN A 71 5.08 -3.52 10.78
CA GLN A 71 4.65 -4.70 11.53
C GLN A 71 3.99 -4.33 12.86
N ALA A 72 4.50 -3.28 13.54
CA ALA A 72 3.97 -2.80 14.80
C ALA A 72 2.63 -2.05 14.64
N GLU A 73 2.51 -1.19 13.63
CA GLU A 73 1.30 -0.40 13.38
C GLU A 73 0.18 -1.25 12.73
N PHE A 74 0.53 -2.27 11.94
CA PHE A 74 -0.41 -3.10 11.18
C PHE A 74 -0.18 -4.59 11.45
N PRO A 75 -0.53 -5.09 12.66
CA PRO A 75 -0.20 -6.44 13.10
C PRO A 75 -0.90 -7.56 12.30
N GLN A 76 -1.92 -7.24 11.51
CA GLN A 76 -2.59 -8.20 10.62
C GLN A 76 -1.80 -8.46 9.32
N ILE A 77 -0.82 -7.62 9.01
CA ILE A 77 0.05 -7.79 7.84
C ILE A 77 1.19 -8.74 8.22
N ARG A 78 1.49 -9.70 7.34
CA ARG A 78 2.70 -10.53 7.44
C ARG A 78 3.84 -9.77 6.78
N VAL A 79 4.55 -8.94 7.56
CA VAL A 79 5.66 -8.14 7.04
C VAL A 79 6.91 -8.99 6.90
N GLU A 80 7.45 -9.04 5.69
CA GLU A 80 8.66 -9.81 5.37
C GLU A 80 9.81 -8.89 5.01
N GLY A 81 10.91 -9.00 5.78
CA GLY A 81 12.18 -8.37 5.46
C GLY A 81 13.04 -9.27 4.57
N GLY A 82 13.76 -8.66 3.62
CA GLY A 82 14.71 -9.36 2.73
C GLY A 82 14.32 -9.36 1.24
N PRO A 83 13.09 -9.76 0.86
CA PRO A 83 12.64 -9.66 -0.52
C PRO A 83 12.71 -8.23 -1.06
N LEU A 84 13.09 -8.07 -2.34
CA LEU A 84 13.08 -6.75 -3.00
C LEU A 84 11.64 -6.27 -3.24
N TYR A 85 10.74 -7.19 -3.54
CA TYR A 85 9.31 -6.98 -3.65
C TYR A 85 8.59 -8.27 -3.28
N ILE A 86 7.32 -8.14 -2.90
CA ILE A 86 6.38 -9.24 -2.69
C ILE A 86 5.17 -9.00 -3.57
N GLN A 87 4.81 -10.04 -4.32
CA GLN A 87 3.51 -10.15 -4.97
C GLN A 87 2.60 -11.04 -4.11
N ASP A 88 1.46 -10.50 -3.69
CA ASP A 88 0.35 -11.22 -3.08
C ASP A 88 -0.91 -10.93 -3.92
N GLU A 89 -1.29 -11.91 -4.75
CA GLU A 89 -2.34 -11.78 -5.77
C GLU A 89 -2.12 -10.59 -6.73
N HIS A 90 -2.99 -9.58 -6.66
CA HIS A 90 -2.99 -8.38 -7.50
C HIS A 90 -2.26 -7.20 -6.84
N ILE A 91 -1.71 -7.40 -5.65
CA ILE A 91 -1.00 -6.38 -4.88
C ILE A 91 0.50 -6.66 -4.90
N TRP A 92 1.28 -5.62 -5.16
CA TRP A 92 2.74 -5.64 -5.18
C TRP A 92 3.26 -4.60 -4.20
N THR A 93 4.15 -5.03 -3.32
CA THR A 93 4.81 -4.16 -2.31
C THR A 93 6.30 -4.30 -2.37
#